data_AF-A0A367ZA39-F1
#
_entry.id   AF-A0A367ZA39-F1
#
_cell.length_a   1.000
_cell.length_b   1.000
_cell.length_c   1.000
_cell.angle_alpha   90.00
_cell.angle_beta   90.00
_cell.angle_gamma   90.00
#
_symmetry.space_group_name_H-M   'P 1'
#
loop_
_entity.id
_entity.type
_entity.pdbx_description
1 polymer ?
#
loop_
_entity_poly.entity_id
_entity_poly.type
_entity_poly.pdbx_seq_one_letter_code
_entity_poly.pdbx_strand_id
1 'polypeptide(L)'
;MTAPFHLTPFRGRRAAATLVEVLIALLIFGTVMGIGYALLSRTFVSMERQRTSLDTLHEARNFLMLIERDLREMTRLISLDTLFRDNLFDDENALFYSMEIEVPARSGDGYTTVTWSYEGPAGHKDSPTREKIIYRQEKGGLKRPVITKQMNYLKIWGTDGTIFRNRGVGESMADYRAYLAPHYYHPSNPAPNGLRDLAKVRGVEVQLSMHEMYDSSGRPIKDRVFVTRIYSRVLNSKYE
;
A
#
# COMPACT_ATOMS: atom_id res chain seq x y z
N MET A 1 -25.81 -23.72 -92.39
CA MET A 1 -25.52 -25.02 -91.76
C MET A 1 -24.50 -24.78 -90.65
N THR A 2 -24.90 -25.11 -89.42
CA THR A 2 -24.29 -24.73 -88.15
C THR A 2 -23.06 -25.57 -87.80
N ALA A 3 -21.95 -24.91 -87.50
CA ALA A 3 -20.74 -25.51 -86.92
C ALA A 3 -20.87 -25.54 -85.37
N PRO A 4 -20.18 -26.47 -84.67
CA PRO A 4 -20.57 -26.93 -83.34
C PRO A 4 -20.09 -26.00 -82.22
N PHE A 5 -20.94 -25.87 -81.19
CA PHE A 5 -20.61 -25.27 -79.91
C PHE A 5 -19.74 -26.23 -79.10
N HIS A 6 -18.46 -25.90 -78.93
CA HIS A 6 -17.60 -26.54 -77.92
C HIS A 6 -17.79 -25.83 -76.58
N LEU A 7 -18.52 -26.47 -75.66
CA LEU A 7 -18.49 -26.12 -74.24
C LEU A 7 -17.14 -26.58 -73.66
N THR A 8 -16.26 -25.62 -73.36
CA THR A 8 -15.09 -25.86 -72.52
C THR A 8 -15.53 -26.20 -71.10
N PRO A 9 -15.16 -27.37 -70.53
CA PRO A 9 -15.41 -27.62 -69.12
C PRO A 9 -14.46 -26.74 -68.30
N PHE A 10 -15.02 -25.90 -67.43
CA PHE A 10 -14.29 -25.34 -66.30
C PHE A 10 -13.76 -26.51 -65.46
N ARG A 11 -12.48 -26.87 -65.66
CA ARG A 11 -11.74 -27.75 -64.77
C ARG A 11 -11.58 -27.02 -63.43
N GLY A 12 -12.51 -27.27 -62.50
CA GLY A 12 -12.25 -27.06 -61.09
C GLY A 12 -11.03 -27.89 -60.70
N ARG A 13 -9.88 -27.23 -60.50
CA ARG A 13 -8.71 -27.84 -59.86
C ARG A 13 -9.12 -28.25 -58.44
N ARG A 14 -9.52 -29.50 -58.25
CA ARG A 14 -9.48 -30.14 -56.92
C ARG A 14 -8.01 -30.32 -56.58
N ALA A 15 -7.44 -29.36 -55.83
CA ALA A 15 -6.15 -29.54 -55.20
C ALA A 15 -6.31 -30.63 -54.13
N ALA A 16 -5.86 -31.84 -54.42
CA ALA A 16 -5.72 -32.87 -53.41
C ALA A 16 -4.49 -32.50 -52.57
N ALA A 17 -4.71 -31.94 -51.39
CA ALA A 17 -3.64 -31.71 -50.43
C ALA A 17 -2.98 -33.05 -50.10
N THR A 18 -1.67 -33.13 -50.21
CA THR A 18 -0.92 -34.33 -49.85
C THR A 18 -0.93 -34.50 -48.34
N LEU A 19 -0.90 -35.75 -47.84
CA LEU A 19 -0.88 -36.05 -46.40
C LEU A 19 0.23 -35.26 -45.68
N VAL A 20 1.37 -35.08 -46.35
CA VAL A 20 2.53 -34.32 -45.86
C VAL A 20 2.19 -32.85 -45.66
N GLU A 21 1.49 -32.21 -46.60
CA GLU A 21 1.05 -30.81 -46.46
C GLU A 21 0.08 -30.63 -45.29
N VAL A 22 -0.81 -31.59 -45.05
CA VAL A 22 -1.73 -31.56 -43.90
C VAL A 22 -0.99 -31.72 -42.57
N LEU A 23 0.00 -32.63 -42.51
CA LEU A 23 0.84 -32.82 -41.32
C LEU A 23 1.70 -31.59 -41.02
N ILE A 24 2.28 -30.97 -42.05
CA ILE A 24 3.03 -29.70 -41.91
C ILE A 24 2.09 -28.58 -41.45
N ALA A 25 0.90 -28.47 -42.03
CA ALA A 25 -0.09 -27.47 -41.62
C ALA A 25 -0.53 -27.65 -40.16
N LEU A 26 -0.74 -28.89 -39.70
CA LEU A 26 -1.06 -29.20 -38.30
C LEU A 26 0.10 -28.85 -37.36
N LEU A 27 1.34 -29.11 -37.77
CA LEU A 27 2.52 -28.78 -36.98
C LEU A 27 2.74 -27.27 -36.86
N ILE A 28 2.56 -26.52 -37.96
CA ILE A 28 2.58 -25.06 -37.95
C ILE A 28 1.44 -24.52 -37.08
N PHE A 29 0.23 -25.05 -37.25
CA PHE A 29 -0.93 -24.64 -36.46
C PHE A 29 -0.72 -24.89 -34.96
N GLY A 30 -0.20 -26.07 -34.58
CA GLY A 30 0.15 -26.38 -33.19
C GLY A 30 1.21 -25.43 -32.63
N THR A 31 2.21 -25.07 -33.44
CA THR A 31 3.25 -24.11 -33.04
C THR A 31 2.67 -22.70 -32.84
N VAL A 32 1.86 -22.22 -33.79
CA VAL A 32 1.20 -20.91 -33.70
C VAL A 32 0.24 -20.85 -32.52
N MET A 33 -0.53 -21.91 -32.27
CA MET A 33 -1.41 -22.00 -31.10
C MET A 33 -0.62 -22.00 -29.79
N GLY A 34 0.50 -22.74 -29.72
CA GLY A 34 1.37 -22.77 -28.54
C GLY A 34 1.99 -21.39 -28.24
N ILE A 35 2.51 -20.71 -29.27
CA ILE A 35 3.05 -19.35 -29.14
C ILE A 35 1.94 -18.37 -28.75
N GLY A 36 0.77 -18.46 -29.37
CA GLY A 36 -0.40 -17.62 -29.07
C GLY A 36 -0.85 -17.78 -27.62
N TYR A 37 -0.96 -19.01 -27.14
CA TYR A 37 -1.32 -19.29 -25.75
C TYR A 37 -0.28 -18.73 -24.75
N ALA A 38 1.01 -18.94 -25.01
CA ALA A 38 2.08 -18.44 -24.16
C ALA A 38 2.12 -16.90 -24.09
N LEU A 39 1.91 -16.22 -25.23
CA LEU A 39 1.85 -14.76 -25.30
C LEU A 39 0.62 -14.22 -24.56
N LEU A 40 -0.56 -14.82 -24.78
CA LEU A 40 -1.79 -14.42 -24.09
C LEU A 40 -1.67 -14.63 -22.58
N SER A 41 -1.21 -15.79 -22.14
CA SER A 41 -0.99 -16.10 -20.72
C SER A 41 -0.05 -15.09 -20.06
N ARG A 42 1.09 -14.79 -20.71
CA ARG A 42 2.04 -13.78 -20.21
C ARG A 42 1.43 -12.38 -20.16
N THR A 43 0.61 -12.02 -21.13
CA THR A 43 -0.07 -10.73 -21.19
C THR A 43 -1.12 -10.60 -20.09
N PHE A 44 -1.94 -11.63 -19.86
CA PHE A 44 -2.92 -11.64 -18.77
C PHE A 44 -2.26 -11.52 -17.39
N VAL A 45 -1.20 -12.28 -17.14
CA VAL A 45 -0.42 -12.18 -15.90
C VAL A 45 0.19 -10.78 -15.73
N SER A 46 0.69 -10.18 -16.82
CA SER A 46 1.22 -8.82 -16.78
C SER A 46 0.13 -7.77 -16.49
N MET A 47 -1.05 -7.90 -17.11
CA MET A 47 -2.18 -7.00 -16.87
C MET A 47 -2.72 -7.13 -15.45
N GLU A 48 -2.82 -8.35 -14.93
CA GLU A 48 -3.26 -8.61 -13.56
C GLU A 48 -2.29 -7.98 -12.56
N ARG A 49 -0.97 -8.15 -12.75
CA ARG A 49 0.05 -7.47 -11.92
C ARG A 49 -0.07 -5.95 -11.97
N GLN A 50 -0.28 -5.38 -13.16
CA GLN A 50 -0.45 -3.93 -13.31
C GLN A 50 -1.72 -3.44 -12.60
N ARG A 51 -2.84 -4.16 -12.74
CA ARG A 51 -4.10 -3.84 -12.08
C ARG A 51 -3.95 -3.90 -10.56
N THR A 52 -3.35 -4.96 -10.04
CA THR A 52 -3.08 -5.11 -8.61
C THR A 52 -2.24 -3.95 -8.08
N SER A 53 -1.12 -3.63 -8.75
CA SER A 53 -0.28 -2.51 -8.34
C SER A 53 -1.00 -1.15 -8.36
N LEU A 54 -1.91 -0.94 -9.33
CA LEU A 54 -2.71 0.28 -9.43
C LEU A 54 -3.75 0.37 -8.30
N ASP A 55 -4.40 -0.74 -7.96
CA ASP A 55 -5.33 -0.82 -6.83
C ASP A 55 -4.60 -0.51 -5.50
N THR A 56 -3.41 -1.08 -5.27
CA THR A 56 -2.56 -0.79 -4.10
C THR A 56 -2.23 0.69 -3.99
N LEU A 57 -1.89 1.33 -5.12
CA LEU A 57 -1.54 2.75 -5.18
C LEU A 57 -2.75 3.64 -4.87
N HIS A 58 -3.93 3.31 -5.40
CA HIS A 58 -5.15 4.05 -5.11
C HIS A 58 -5.55 3.95 -3.64
N GLU A 59 -5.42 2.77 -3.05
CA GLU A 59 -5.68 2.54 -1.64
C GLU A 59 -4.70 3.29 -0.74
N ALA A 60 -3.39 3.19 -1.02
CA ALA A 60 -2.36 3.97 -0.33
C ALA A 60 -2.63 5.47 -0.40
N ARG A 61 -2.97 5.98 -1.60
CA ARG A 61 -3.28 7.39 -1.80
C ARG A 61 -4.50 7.82 -1.00
N ASN A 62 -5.59 7.04 -1.04
CA ASN A 62 -6.81 7.35 -0.30
C ASN A 62 -6.54 7.40 1.21
N PHE A 63 -5.80 6.42 1.73
CA PHE A 63 -5.35 6.43 3.11
C PHE A 63 -4.54 7.67 3.46
N LEU A 64 -3.49 7.97 2.69
CA LEU A 64 -2.60 9.09 2.95
C LEU A 64 -3.35 10.42 2.93
N MET A 65 -4.27 10.63 1.98
CA MET A 65 -5.09 11.86 1.93
C MET A 65 -6.00 12.00 3.16
N LEU A 66 -6.65 10.92 3.60
CA LEU A 66 -7.56 10.95 4.74
C LEU A 66 -6.81 11.18 6.06
N ILE A 67 -5.74 10.42 6.28
CA ILE A 67 -4.96 10.53 7.52
C ILE A 67 -4.22 11.86 7.57
N GLU A 68 -3.67 12.35 6.45
CA GLU A 68 -3.06 13.67 6.38
C GLU A 68 -4.04 14.76 6.76
N ARG A 69 -5.23 14.75 6.16
CA ARG A 69 -6.26 15.74 6.47
C ARG A 69 -6.60 15.74 7.96
N ASP A 70 -6.88 14.57 8.53
CA ASP A 70 -7.27 14.48 9.93
C ASP A 70 -6.12 14.87 10.88
N LEU A 71 -4.88 14.46 10.59
CA LEU A 71 -3.70 14.82 11.39
C LEU A 71 -3.33 16.30 11.26
N ARG A 72 -3.54 16.89 10.09
CA ARG A 72 -3.29 18.32 9.83
C ARG A 72 -4.27 19.21 10.58
N GLU A 73 -5.54 18.77 10.66
CA GLU A 73 -6.62 19.45 11.38
C GLU A 73 -6.70 19.07 12.87
N MET A 74 -5.88 18.11 13.33
CA MET A 74 -5.90 17.61 14.70
C MET A 74 -5.65 18.73 15.72
N THR A 75 -6.56 18.89 16.67
CA THR A 75 -6.44 19.81 17.80
C THR A 75 -5.86 19.15 19.03
N ARG A 76 -6.01 17.83 19.16
CA ARG A 76 -5.47 17.05 20.28
C ARG A 76 -5.29 15.58 19.90
N LEU A 77 -4.18 14.99 20.34
CA LEU A 77 -3.98 13.55 20.35
C LEU A 77 -4.49 12.98 21.68
N ILE A 78 -5.52 12.14 21.63
CA ILE A 78 -6.17 11.56 22.82
C ILE A 78 -5.47 10.27 23.23
N SER A 79 -5.22 9.39 22.26
CA SER A 79 -4.50 8.13 22.46
C SER A 79 -3.66 7.79 21.23
N LEU A 80 -2.55 7.11 21.46
CA LEU A 80 -1.71 6.53 20.42
C LEU A 80 -1.14 5.23 20.96
N ASP A 81 -1.70 4.12 20.50
CA ASP A 81 -1.33 2.77 20.90
C ASP A 81 -0.58 2.07 19.78
N THR A 82 0.52 1.42 20.16
CA THR A 82 1.36 0.62 19.28
C THR A 82 1.38 -0.83 19.75
N LEU A 83 1.38 -1.77 18.80
CA LEU A 83 1.34 -3.21 19.06
C LEU A 83 2.66 -3.78 19.61
N PHE A 84 3.77 -3.05 19.48
CA PHE A 84 5.10 -3.58 19.76
C PHE A 84 5.84 -2.61 20.70
N ARG A 85 6.43 -3.14 21.78
CA ARG A 85 6.66 -2.36 23.02
C ARG A 85 8.10 -2.26 23.51
N ASP A 86 9.10 -2.74 22.79
CA ASP A 86 10.43 -2.85 23.41
C ASP A 86 11.44 -1.76 22.98
N ASN A 87 11.35 -1.20 21.77
CA ASN A 87 12.27 -0.16 21.31
C ASN A 87 11.69 0.75 20.20
N LEU A 88 11.80 2.07 20.40
CA LEU A 88 11.21 3.11 19.55
C LEU A 88 11.62 3.08 18.06
N PHE A 89 12.83 2.57 17.78
CA PHE A 89 13.43 2.56 16.43
C PHE A 89 13.74 1.16 15.91
N ASP A 90 13.15 0.12 16.50
CA ASP A 90 13.25 -1.21 15.90
C ASP A 90 12.32 -1.30 14.69
N ASP A 91 12.80 -1.97 13.66
CA ASP A 91 11.98 -2.23 12.48
C ASP A 91 10.79 -3.14 12.81
N GLU A 92 10.92 -3.96 13.86
CA GLU A 92 9.85 -4.83 14.34
C GLU A 92 8.92 -4.14 15.38
N ASN A 93 9.34 -3.02 16.00
CA ASN A 93 8.75 -2.57 17.28
C ASN A 93 7.82 -1.35 17.28
N ALA A 94 7.23 -0.97 16.14
CA ALA A 94 6.26 0.13 16.17
C ALA A 94 5.19 0.04 15.10
N LEU A 95 4.38 -1.02 15.13
CA LEU A 95 3.15 -1.01 14.33
C LEU A 95 2.03 -0.29 15.06
N PHE A 96 1.24 0.39 14.27
CA PHE A 96 0.03 1.07 14.65
C PHE A 96 -1.03 0.06 15.15
N TYR A 97 -1.63 0.32 16.32
CA TYR A 97 -2.82 -0.39 16.80
C TYR A 97 -4.06 0.48 16.74
N SER A 98 -4.05 1.60 17.47
CA SER A 98 -5.16 2.55 17.51
C SER A 98 -4.64 3.94 17.78
N MET A 99 -5.36 4.93 17.27
CA MET A 99 -5.13 6.33 17.57
C MET A 99 -6.47 7.04 17.61
N GLU A 100 -6.68 7.80 18.68
CA GLU A 100 -7.81 8.70 18.81
C GLU A 100 -7.31 10.13 18.77
N ILE A 101 -7.91 10.91 17.88
CA ILE A 101 -7.60 12.32 17.70
C ILE A 101 -8.88 13.14 17.78
N GLU A 102 -8.73 14.35 18.27
CA GLU A 102 -9.75 15.37 18.22
C GLU A 102 -9.52 16.25 17.00
N VAL A 103 -10.57 16.47 16.22
CA VAL A 103 -10.58 17.32 15.02
C VAL A 103 -11.83 18.21 15.02
N PRO A 104 -11.82 19.37 14.34
CA PRO A 104 -13.02 20.19 14.18
C PRO A 104 -14.16 19.39 13.50
N ALA A 105 -15.37 19.50 14.03
CA ALA A 105 -16.54 18.83 13.46
C ALA A 105 -16.90 19.44 12.09
N ARG A 106 -17.27 18.59 11.12
CA ARG A 106 -17.65 19.07 9.76
C ARG A 106 -18.96 19.86 9.75
N SER A 107 -19.82 19.67 10.75
CA SER A 107 -21.05 20.45 10.94
C SER A 107 -20.79 21.90 11.36
N GLY A 108 -19.55 22.26 11.71
CA GLY A 108 -19.17 23.60 12.16
C GLY A 108 -19.29 23.82 13.68
N ASP A 109 -19.99 22.93 14.38
CA ASP A 109 -20.17 23.03 15.83
C ASP A 109 -19.18 22.14 16.61
N GLY A 110 -18.13 22.79 17.12
CA GLY A 110 -17.21 22.18 18.09
C GLY A 110 -16.24 21.15 17.51
N TYR A 111 -15.91 20.15 18.32
CA TYR A 111 -14.92 19.12 18.00
C TYR A 111 -15.56 17.73 17.98
N THR A 112 -14.99 16.85 17.16
CA THR A 112 -15.35 15.43 17.09
C THR A 112 -14.12 14.57 17.27
N THR A 113 -14.34 13.34 17.74
CA THR A 113 -13.27 12.35 17.88
C THR A 113 -13.22 11.50 16.63
N VAL A 114 -12.04 11.34 16.06
CA VAL A 114 -11.76 10.38 14.99
C VAL A 114 -10.84 9.30 15.54
N THR A 115 -11.31 8.07 15.44
CA THR A 115 -10.59 6.86 15.82
C THR A 115 -10.07 6.17 14.57
N TRP A 116 -8.76 6.01 14.50
CA TRP A 116 -8.10 5.11 13.58
C TRP A 116 -7.82 3.80 14.31
N SER A 117 -8.09 2.66 13.68
CA SER A 117 -7.86 1.35 14.31
C SER A 117 -7.36 0.32 13.31
N TYR A 118 -6.49 -0.54 13.80
CA TYR A 118 -5.98 -1.71 13.11
C TYR A 118 -6.78 -2.95 13.50
N GLU A 119 -7.14 -3.75 12.51
CA GLU A 119 -7.70 -5.08 12.70
C GLU A 119 -6.84 -6.07 11.93
N GLY A 120 -6.30 -7.05 12.65
CA GLY A 120 -5.39 -8.01 12.07
C GLY A 120 -4.64 -8.82 13.13
N PRO A 121 -3.65 -9.61 12.71
CA PRO A 121 -2.79 -10.36 13.62
C PRO A 121 -2.11 -9.49 14.69
N ALA A 122 -1.91 -10.07 15.88
CA ALA A 122 -1.19 -9.40 16.96
C ALA A 122 0.31 -9.26 16.66
N GLY A 123 0.92 -10.21 15.93
CA GLY A 123 2.30 -10.14 15.48
C GLY A 123 2.48 -9.69 14.02
N HIS A 124 3.63 -9.08 13.70
CA HIS A 124 3.96 -8.60 12.35
C HIS A 124 3.93 -9.72 11.30
N LYS A 125 4.38 -10.92 11.70
CA LYS A 125 4.55 -12.14 10.88
C LYS A 125 3.43 -13.17 11.06
N ASP A 126 2.40 -12.87 11.86
CA ASP A 126 1.30 -13.79 12.13
C ASP A 126 0.37 -13.87 10.90
N SER A 127 0.65 -14.88 10.08
CA SER A 127 -0.11 -15.32 8.91
C SER A 127 -0.20 -14.37 7.70
N PRO A 128 0.32 -14.76 6.52
CA PRO A 128 0.08 -14.06 5.25
C PRO A 128 -1.38 -14.17 4.77
N THR A 129 -2.22 -14.95 5.45
CA THR A 129 -3.62 -15.19 5.06
C THR A 129 -4.64 -14.33 5.79
N ARG A 130 -4.26 -13.61 6.85
CA ARG A 130 -5.18 -12.69 7.55
C ARG A 130 -5.05 -11.29 6.97
N GLU A 131 -6.18 -10.73 6.57
CA GLU A 131 -6.25 -9.36 6.09
C GLU A 131 -5.87 -8.40 7.22
N LYS A 132 -4.95 -7.49 6.91
CA LYS A 132 -4.54 -6.40 7.79
C LYS A 132 -5.33 -5.17 7.35
N ILE A 133 -6.34 -4.79 8.14
CA ILE A 133 -7.31 -3.76 7.77
C ILE A 133 -7.13 -2.53 8.66
N ILE A 134 -7.11 -1.35 8.03
CA ILE A 134 -7.14 -0.07 8.73
C ILE A 134 -8.52 0.53 8.59
N TYR A 135 -9.11 0.88 9.72
CA TYR A 135 -10.39 1.54 9.80
C TYR A 135 -10.25 2.97 10.28
N ARG A 136 -11.16 3.81 9.81
CA ARG A 136 -11.42 5.15 10.30
C ARG A 136 -12.86 5.22 10.77
N GLN A 137 -13.07 5.75 11.96
CA GLN A 137 -14.39 5.98 12.52
C GLN A 137 -14.44 7.39 13.12
N GLU A 138 -15.46 8.15 12.76
CA GLU A 138 -15.79 9.40 13.44
C GLU A 138 -16.81 9.10 14.54
N LYS A 139 -16.78 9.85 15.65
CA LYS A 139 -17.68 9.64 16.79
C LYS A 139 -19.14 9.63 16.34
N GLY A 140 -19.85 8.54 16.63
CA GLY A 140 -21.25 8.35 16.20
C GLY A 140 -21.43 7.98 14.72
N GLY A 141 -20.34 7.89 13.96
CA GLY A 141 -20.33 7.47 12.56
C GLY A 141 -20.00 5.99 12.36
N LEU A 142 -20.16 5.53 11.12
CA LEU A 142 -19.83 4.17 10.71
C LEU A 142 -18.30 3.96 10.69
N LYS A 143 -17.86 2.79 11.17
CA LYS A 143 -16.48 2.32 11.02
C LYS A 143 -16.23 2.00 9.54
N ARG A 144 -15.41 2.82 8.87
CA ARG A 144 -15.13 2.68 7.43
C ARG A 144 -13.77 2.04 7.21
N PRO A 145 -13.68 0.95 6.43
CA PRO A 145 -12.38 0.42 6.02
C PRO A 145 -11.72 1.39 5.05
N VAL A 146 -10.44 1.66 5.25
CA VAL A 146 -9.63 2.60 4.45
C VAL A 146 -8.51 1.85 3.73
N ILE A 147 -7.84 0.95 4.42
CA ILE A 147 -6.93 -0.04 3.83
C ILE A 147 -7.52 -1.41 4.12
N THR A 148 -7.66 -2.21 3.09
CA THR A 148 -8.30 -3.52 3.06
C THR A 148 -7.39 -4.57 2.44
N LYS A 149 -6.44 -4.17 1.59
CA LYS A 149 -5.59 -5.11 0.86
C LYS A 149 -4.11 -4.84 1.08
N GLN A 150 -3.34 -5.91 1.07
CA GLN A 150 -1.90 -5.91 0.80
C GLN A 150 -1.04 -5.02 1.71
N MET A 151 -1.56 -4.59 2.87
CA MET A 151 -0.74 -3.89 3.84
C MET A 151 0.32 -4.84 4.40
N ASN A 152 1.59 -4.46 4.31
CA ASN A 152 2.65 -5.15 5.02
C ASN A 152 2.65 -4.67 6.48
N TYR A 153 2.80 -3.36 6.66
CA TYR A 153 2.78 -2.74 7.98
C TYR A 153 2.41 -1.26 7.90
N LEU A 154 1.89 -0.73 9.01
CA LEU A 154 1.69 0.70 9.23
C LEU A 154 2.35 1.08 10.54
N LYS A 155 3.19 2.11 10.52
CA LYS A 155 3.81 2.70 11.71
C LYS A 155 3.34 4.15 11.83
N ILE A 156 2.93 4.54 13.03
CA ILE A 156 2.51 5.90 13.34
C ILE A 156 3.20 6.30 14.64
N TRP A 157 3.90 7.43 14.61
CA TRP A 157 4.60 7.96 15.79
C TRP A 157 4.24 9.42 16.03
N GLY A 158 4.00 9.76 17.29
CA GLY A 158 3.95 11.16 17.71
C GLY A 158 5.36 11.77 17.76
N THR A 159 5.47 13.04 17.42
CA THR A 159 6.70 13.83 17.47
C THR A 159 6.45 15.17 18.15
N ASP A 160 7.48 15.79 18.71
CA ASP A 160 7.39 17.11 19.33
C ASP A 160 7.26 18.28 18.34
N GLY A 161 7.21 17.98 17.04
CA GLY A 161 7.06 18.97 15.96
C GLY A 161 8.38 19.59 15.47
N THR A 162 9.52 19.11 15.97
CA THR A 162 10.84 19.53 15.49
C THR A 162 11.09 18.99 14.07
N ILE A 163 11.63 19.85 13.19
CA ILE A 163 12.10 19.42 11.87
C ILE A 163 13.46 18.74 12.06
N PHE A 164 13.52 17.44 11.78
CA PHE A 164 14.74 16.66 11.93
C PHE A 164 15.75 16.95 10.81
N ARG A 165 17.03 17.03 11.18
CA ARG A 165 18.11 16.99 10.19
C ARG A 165 18.23 15.60 9.59
N ASN A 166 18.75 15.53 8.37
CA ASN A 166 19.20 14.25 7.82
C ASN A 166 20.41 13.73 8.62
N ARG A 167 20.59 12.42 8.61
CA ARG A 167 21.79 11.78 9.15
C ARG A 167 23.03 12.32 8.44
N GLY A 168 24.04 12.70 9.21
CA GLY A 168 25.31 13.20 8.68
C GLY A 168 26.09 12.12 7.94
N VAL A 169 26.91 12.51 6.97
CA VAL A 169 27.84 11.59 6.31
C VAL A 169 28.89 11.17 7.34
N GLY A 170 28.96 9.87 7.66
CA GLY A 170 29.86 9.32 8.68
C GLY A 170 29.28 9.22 10.10
N GLU A 171 28.05 9.70 10.33
CA GLU A 171 27.36 9.52 11.60
C GLU A 171 26.88 8.07 11.76
N SER A 172 27.11 7.48 12.94
CA SER A 172 26.63 6.12 13.22
C SER A 172 25.09 6.11 13.34
N MET A 173 24.47 4.97 13.06
CA MET A 173 23.02 4.83 13.23
C MET A 173 22.60 4.97 14.70
N ALA A 174 23.47 4.59 15.64
CA ALA A 174 23.22 4.74 17.07
C ALA A 174 23.16 6.21 17.48
N ASP A 175 24.10 7.03 17.00
CA ASP A 175 24.14 8.46 17.30
C ASP A 175 22.92 9.18 16.70
N TYR A 176 22.55 8.82 15.48
CA TYR A 176 21.37 9.40 14.85
C TYR A 176 20.08 9.00 15.58
N ARG A 177 19.96 7.75 16.04
CA ARG A 177 18.84 7.32 16.89
C ARG A 177 18.82 8.05 18.23
N ALA A 178 19.98 8.28 18.84
CA ALA A 178 20.08 9.04 20.08
C ALA A 178 19.67 10.52 19.89
N TYR A 179 19.97 11.10 18.74
CA TYR A 179 19.48 12.42 18.34
C TYR A 179 17.95 12.44 18.18
N LEU A 180 17.36 11.43 17.54
CA LEU A 180 15.91 11.36 17.33
C LEU A 180 15.12 11.00 18.60
N ALA A 181 15.65 10.14 19.46
CA ALA A 181 14.93 9.54 20.59
C ALA A 181 14.16 10.54 21.48
N PRO A 182 14.71 11.71 21.85
CA PRO A 182 13.99 12.68 22.67
C PRO A 182 12.73 13.22 22.01
N HIS A 183 12.70 13.28 20.67
CA HIS A 183 11.65 13.94 19.90
C HIS A 183 10.45 13.03 19.58
N TYR A 184 10.63 11.71 19.65
CA TYR A 184 9.57 10.74 19.35
C TYR A 184 8.81 10.35 20.60
N TYR A 185 7.48 10.28 20.49
CA TYR A 185 6.61 9.90 21.58
C TYR A 185 6.75 8.41 21.88
N HIS A 186 7.02 8.08 23.14
CA HIS A 186 6.88 6.72 23.67
C HIS A 186 6.49 6.78 25.16
N PRO A 187 5.50 6.01 25.62
CA PRO A 187 5.12 6.01 27.03
C PRO A 187 6.30 5.72 27.98
N SER A 188 7.18 4.80 27.57
CA SER A 188 8.41 4.44 28.29
C SER A 188 9.68 5.03 27.67
N ASN A 189 9.60 6.19 26.99
CA ASN A 189 10.73 6.76 26.26
C ASN A 189 12.01 6.77 27.13
N PRO A 190 13.08 6.06 26.71
CA PRO A 190 14.28 5.91 27.52
C PRO A 190 15.11 7.19 27.63
N ALA A 191 14.90 8.18 26.76
CA ALA A 191 15.61 9.44 26.81
C ALA A 191 15.22 10.24 28.08
N PRO A 192 16.18 10.88 28.78
CA PRO A 192 15.89 11.67 29.99
C PRO A 192 14.86 12.77 29.77
N ASN A 193 14.96 13.47 28.64
CA ASN A 193 14.02 14.51 28.19
C ASN A 193 13.06 13.99 27.10
N GLY A 194 12.81 12.68 27.09
CA GLY A 194 11.99 12.04 26.07
C GLY A 194 10.54 12.51 26.08
N LEU A 195 9.93 12.55 24.90
CA LEU A 195 8.52 12.83 24.74
C LEU A 195 7.69 11.65 25.26
N ARG A 196 7.14 11.78 26.48
CA ARG A 196 6.30 10.76 27.14
C ARG A 196 4.84 11.19 27.32
N ASP A 197 4.56 12.47 27.08
CA ASP A 197 3.24 13.06 27.27
C ASP A 197 2.60 13.34 25.91
N LEU A 198 1.43 12.73 25.65
CA LEU A 198 0.66 12.94 24.43
C LEU A 198 0.28 14.41 24.22
N ALA A 199 0.05 15.17 25.29
CA ALA A 199 -0.30 16.58 25.21
C ALA A 199 0.83 17.46 24.65
N LYS A 200 2.07 16.94 24.59
CA LYS A 200 3.24 17.59 24.02
C LYS A 200 3.53 17.17 22.58
N VAL A 201 2.76 16.24 22.02
CA VAL A 201 2.86 15.87 20.60
C VAL A 201 2.36 17.03 19.74
N ARG A 202 3.12 17.37 18.69
CA ARG A 202 2.86 18.49 17.77
C ARG A 202 2.90 18.06 16.30
N GLY A 203 3.56 16.95 15.99
CA GLY A 203 3.53 16.32 14.68
C GLY A 203 3.38 14.81 14.77
N VAL A 204 3.02 14.17 13.67
CA VAL A 204 2.88 12.72 13.56
C VAL A 204 3.63 12.24 12.32
N GLU A 205 4.50 11.25 12.48
CA GLU A 205 5.14 10.54 11.38
C GLU A 205 4.34 9.29 11.04
N VAL A 206 4.03 9.12 9.77
CA VAL A 206 3.27 7.99 9.24
C VAL A 206 4.13 7.28 8.21
N GLN A 207 4.37 5.99 8.43
CA GLN A 207 5.05 5.11 7.49
C GLN A 207 4.14 3.93 7.14
N LEU A 208 3.68 3.91 5.90
CA LEU A 208 2.87 2.84 5.34
C LEU A 208 3.73 1.98 4.41
N SER A 209 3.74 0.67 4.62
CA SER A 209 4.31 -0.29 3.69
C SER A 209 3.22 -1.21 3.16
N MET A 210 3.18 -1.37 1.83
CA MET A 210 2.24 -2.24 1.14
C MET A 210 2.98 -3.17 0.18
N HIS A 211 2.49 -4.39 0.06
CA HIS A 211 2.95 -5.36 -0.93
C HIS A 211 2.45 -4.93 -2.31
N GLU A 212 3.38 -4.62 -3.20
CA GLU A 212 3.09 -4.20 -4.58
C GLU A 212 2.88 -5.41 -5.50
N MET A 213 3.61 -6.50 -5.25
CA MET A 213 3.56 -7.69 -6.09
C MET A 213 3.73 -8.98 -5.27
N TYR A 214 3.07 -10.03 -5.74
CA TYR A 214 3.17 -11.39 -5.22
C TYR A 214 3.69 -12.34 -6.30
N ASP A 215 4.40 -13.40 -5.90
CA ASP A 215 4.74 -14.51 -6.77
C ASP A 215 3.54 -15.45 -7.02
N SER A 216 3.75 -16.46 -7.89
CA SER A 216 2.74 -17.48 -8.19
C SER A 216 2.37 -18.38 -7.01
N SER A 217 3.12 -18.32 -5.91
CA SER A 217 2.84 -19.02 -4.66
C SER A 217 2.16 -18.12 -3.61
N GLY A 218 1.80 -16.88 -3.99
CA GLY A 218 1.15 -15.91 -3.11
C GLY A 218 2.09 -15.26 -2.09
N ARG A 219 3.41 -15.28 -2.31
CA ARG A 219 4.38 -14.60 -1.44
C ARG A 219 4.71 -13.22 -1.97
N PRO A 220 4.81 -12.19 -1.10
CA PRO A 220 5.19 -10.86 -1.54
C PRO A 220 6.63 -10.86 -2.08
N ILE A 221 6.82 -10.31 -3.28
CA ILE A 221 8.13 -10.19 -3.95
C ILE A 221 8.61 -8.75 -4.06
N LYS A 222 7.72 -7.78 -3.88
CA LYS A 222 8.06 -6.37 -3.90
C LYS A 222 7.15 -5.61 -2.97
N ASP A 223 7.76 -4.76 -2.15
CA ASP A 223 7.08 -3.83 -1.27
C ASP A 223 7.28 -2.40 -1.73
N ARG A 224 6.29 -1.57 -1.44
CA ARG A 224 6.34 -0.12 -1.59
C ARG A 224 6.17 0.52 -0.23
N VAL A 225 7.08 1.42 0.11
CA VAL A 225 7.08 2.15 1.38
C VAL A 225 6.78 3.61 1.11
N PHE A 226 5.79 4.14 1.80
CA PHE A 226 5.41 5.55 1.82
C PHE A 226 5.73 6.09 3.20
N VAL A 227 6.57 7.11 3.26
CA VAL A 227 6.90 7.82 4.51
C VAL A 227 6.42 9.25 4.36
N THR A 228 5.61 9.71 5.30
CA THR A 228 5.19 11.09 5.38
C THR A 228 5.26 11.58 6.82
N ARG A 229 5.65 12.84 6.99
CA ARG A 229 5.61 13.53 8.28
C ARG A 229 4.57 14.63 8.19
N ILE A 230 3.59 14.56 9.06
CA ILE A 230 2.44 15.45 9.05
C ILE A 230 2.46 16.26 10.34
N TYR A 231 2.67 17.56 10.20
CA TYR A 231 2.58 18.49 11.32
C TYR A 231 1.15 19.00 11.40
N SER A 232 0.56 18.99 12.60
CA SER A 232 -0.75 19.60 12.79
C SER A 232 -0.60 21.11 12.67
N ARG A 233 -1.44 21.74 11.85
CA ARG A 233 -1.48 23.21 11.71
C ARG A 233 -1.88 23.87 13.01
N VAL A 234 -2.81 23.25 13.72
CA VAL A 234 -3.40 23.77 14.94
C VAL A 234 -2.42 23.64 16.11
N LEU A 235 -1.75 22.50 16.23
CA LEU A 235 -0.82 22.25 17.32
C LEU A 235 0.56 22.84 17.06
N ASN A 236 0.99 22.95 15.80
CA ASN A 236 2.32 23.39 15.42
C ASN A 236 2.31 24.65 14.52
N SER A 237 1.58 25.68 14.94
CA SER A 237 1.42 26.94 14.20
C SER A 237 2.72 27.70 13.94
N LYS A 238 3.81 27.35 14.65
CA LYS A 238 5.12 28.01 14.53
C LYS A 238 5.87 27.66 13.23
N TYR A 239 5.52 26.56 12.56
CA TYR A 239 6.23 26.06 11.38
C TYR A 239 5.33 25.92 10.13
N GLU A 240 4.22 26.68 10.07
CA GLU A 240 3.46 26.88 8.82
C GLU A 240 4.08 27.94 7.90
#